data_AF-A0A381WA52-F1
#
_entry.id   AF-A0A381WA52-F1
#
_cell.length_a   1.000
_cell.length_b   1.000
_cell.length_c   1.000
_cell.angle_alpha   90.00
_cell.angle_beta   90.00
_cell.angle_gamma   90.00
#
_symmetry.space_group_name_H-M   'P 1'
#
loop_
_entity.id
_entity.type
_entity.pdbx_description
1 polymer ?
#
loop_
_entity_poly.entity_id
_entity_poly.type
_entity_poly.pdbx_seq_one_letter_code
_entity_poly.pdbx_strand_id
1 'polypeptide(L)'
;SFPEIRVENATFDVALANIAAKVVINLSEYIVGAVANGGRLVLSGILKSSLEDVGKEYSLQGVHFDKVLVDGDWTAVLATKNVATDG
;
A
#
# COMPACT_ATOMS: atom_id res chain seq x y z
N SER A 1 -12.01 -28.19 -6.13
CA SER A 1 -10.58 -27.86 -6.24
C SER A 1 -10.42 -26.36 -6.15
N PHE A 2 -9.50 -25.85 -5.34
CA PHE A 2 -9.16 -24.43 -5.37
C PHE A 2 -8.57 -24.09 -6.75
N PRO A 3 -8.84 -22.90 -7.30
CA PRO A 3 -8.20 -22.49 -8.54
C PRO A 3 -6.68 -22.50 -8.35
N GLU A 4 -5.94 -22.99 -9.35
CA GLU A 4 -4.50 -22.75 -9.42
C GLU A 4 -4.29 -21.24 -9.55
N ILE A 5 -3.88 -20.59 -8.45
CA ILE A 5 -3.46 -19.20 -8.49
C ILE A 5 -2.06 -19.18 -9.13
N ARG A 6 -2.00 -18.85 -10.42
CA ARG A 6 -0.75 -18.48 -11.08
C ARG A 6 -0.45 -17.03 -10.74
N VAL A 7 0.50 -16.82 -9.83
CA VAL A 7 1.08 -15.49 -9.61
C VAL A 7 2.14 -15.31 -10.69
N GLU A 8 1.76 -14.65 -11.78
CA GLU A 8 2.77 -14.13 -12.71
C GLU A 8 3.59 -13.05 -11.98
N ASN A 9 4.89 -12.97 -12.23
CA ASN A 9 5.74 -11.87 -11.76
C ASN A 9 5.37 -10.59 -12.52
N ALA A 10 4.19 -10.05 -12.22
CA ALA A 10 3.62 -8.88 -12.81
C ALA A 10 3.38 -7.83 -11.74
N THR A 11 3.52 -6.57 -12.14
CA THR A 11 3.07 -5.44 -11.35
C THR A 11 1.62 -5.11 -11.72
N PHE A 12 0.90 -4.52 -10.77
CA PHE A 12 -0.50 -4.12 -10.92
C PHE A 12 -0.62 -2.60 -10.92
N ASP A 13 -1.56 -2.07 -11.72
CA ASP A 13 -1.87 -0.64 -11.72
C ASP A 13 -2.45 -0.18 -10.37
N VAL A 14 -3.13 -1.08 -9.66
CA VAL A 14 -3.78 -0.82 -8.37
C VAL A 14 -3.59 -1.99 -7.42
N ALA A 15 -3.19 -1.70 -6.17
CA ALA A 15 -3.23 -2.65 -5.06
C ALA A 15 -4.16 -2.15 -3.94
N LEU A 16 -4.88 -3.07 -3.29
CA LEU A 16 -5.72 -2.79 -2.13
C LEU A 16 -5.38 -3.74 -0.99
N ALA A 17 -5.12 -3.20 0.19
CA ALA A 17 -4.87 -3.95 1.41
C ALA A 17 -5.77 -3.40 2.53
N ASN A 18 -6.77 -4.17 2.96
CA ASN A 18 -7.60 -3.87 4.12
C ASN A 18 -7.27 -4.85 5.25
N ILE A 19 -6.24 -4.52 6.02
CA ILE A 19 -5.63 -5.38 7.04
C ILE A 19 -4.98 -4.51 8.13
N ALA A 20 -4.70 -5.09 9.30
CA ALA A 20 -4.15 -4.34 10.42
C ALA A 20 -2.80 -3.68 10.11
N ALA A 21 -2.57 -2.47 10.66
CA ALA A 21 -1.39 -1.64 10.39
C ALA A 21 -0.05 -2.37 10.52
N LYS A 22 0.12 -3.22 11.55
CA LYS A 22 1.34 -4.02 11.73
C LYS A 22 1.63 -4.95 10.56
N VAL A 23 0.59 -5.55 9.97
CA VAL A 23 0.71 -6.43 8.81
C VAL A 23 1.01 -5.60 7.55
N VAL A 24 0.36 -4.46 7.38
CA VAL A 24 0.60 -3.50 6.28
C VAL A 24 2.06 -3.01 6.28
N ILE A 25 2.63 -2.72 7.45
CA ILE A 25 4.04 -2.33 7.63
C ILE A 25 4.96 -3.51 7.31
N ASN A 26 4.71 -4.70 7.87
CA ASN A 26 5.56 -5.88 7.66
C ASN A 26 5.57 -6.36 6.20
N LEU A 27 4.49 -6.13 5.46
CA LEU A 27 4.35 -6.54 4.06
C LEU A 27 4.59 -5.39 3.07
N SER A 28 4.99 -4.22 3.55
CA SER A 28 5.11 -3.01 2.74
C SER A 28 5.98 -3.21 1.49
N GLU A 29 7.18 -3.80 1.63
CA GLU A 29 8.08 -4.07 0.49
C GLU A 29 7.41 -4.94 -0.59
N TYR A 30 6.69 -5.98 -0.17
CA TYR A 30 5.98 -6.87 -1.09
C TYR A 30 4.80 -6.16 -1.76
N ILE A 31 4.04 -5.37 -1.00
CA ILE A 31 2.88 -4.61 -1.50
C ILE A 31 3.34 -3.56 -2.51
N VAL A 32 4.38 -2.78 -2.19
CA VAL A 32 4.92 -1.76 -3.08
C VAL A 32 5.62 -2.39 -4.29
N GLY A 33 6.30 -3.52 -4.11
CA GLY A 33 6.90 -4.31 -5.19
C GLY A 33 5.88 -4.82 -6.20
N ALA A 34 4.67 -5.16 -5.74
CA ALA A 34 3.57 -5.60 -6.60
C ALA A 34 2.89 -4.46 -7.37
N VAL A 35 3.19 -3.19 -7.07
CA VAL A 35 2.54 -2.04 -7.74
C VAL A 35 3.42 -1.49 -8.85
N ALA A 36 2.82 -1.21 -10.00
CA ALA A 36 3.52 -0.59 -11.13
C ALA A 36 4.01 0.81 -10.78
N ASN A 37 5.06 1.30 -11.43
CA ASN A 37 5.51 2.68 -11.27
C ASN A 37 4.38 3.64 -11.68
N GLY A 38 4.06 4.62 -10.84
CA GLY A 38 2.89 5.50 -11.01
C GLY A 38 1.55 4.89 -10.60
N GLY A 39 1.54 3.60 -10.25
CA GLY A 39 0.36 2.86 -9.79
C GLY A 39 -0.16 3.34 -8.44
N ARG A 40 -1.39 2.94 -8.11
CA ARG A 40 -2.13 3.39 -6.93
C ARG A 40 -2.20 2.30 -5.85
N LEU A 41 -2.24 2.73 -4.60
CA LEU A 41 -2.46 1.89 -3.44
C LEU A 41 -3.65 2.40 -2.65
N VAL A 42 -4.46 1.46 -2.14
CA VAL A 42 -5.46 1.73 -1.12
C VAL A 42 -5.12 0.91 0.12
N LEU A 43 -4.69 1.59 1.18
CA LEU A 43 -4.38 0.97 2.48
C LEU A 43 -5.51 1.29 3.46
N SER A 44 -6.18 0.26 3.99
CA SER A 44 -7.30 0.39 4.92
C SER A 44 -7.15 -0.60 6.07
N GLY A 45 -8.01 -0.51 7.08
CA GLY A 45 -7.86 -1.27 8.33
C GLY A 45 -6.77 -0.71 9.24
N ILE A 46 -6.43 0.56 9.07
CA ILE A 46 -5.40 1.26 9.84
C ILE A 46 -6.08 2.12 10.91
N LEU A 47 -5.74 1.90 12.17
CA LEU A 47 -6.15 2.79 13.26
C LEU A 47 -5.44 4.15 13.13
N LYS A 48 -6.14 5.24 13.44
CA LYS A 48 -5.60 6.62 13.42
C LYS A 48 -4.25 6.73 14.13
N SER A 49 -4.11 6.07 15.27
CA SER A 49 -2.89 6.08 16.09
C SER A 49 -1.68 5.45 15.39
N SER A 50 -1.89 4.65 14.35
CA SER A 50 -0.84 3.96 13.59
C SER A 50 -0.60 4.57 12.20
N LEU A 51 -1.38 5.58 11.80
CA LEU A 51 -1.29 6.16 10.46
C LEU A 51 0.10 6.75 10.18
N GLU A 52 0.70 7.40 11.16
CA GLU A 52 2.02 8.03 11.01
C GLU A 52 3.11 6.98 10.76
N ASP A 53 3.09 5.87 11.50
CA ASP A 53 4.06 4.78 11.34
C ASP A 53 3.91 4.10 9.97
N VAL A 54 2.67 3.87 9.52
CA VAL A 54 2.42 3.34 8.16
C VAL A 54 2.91 4.33 7.10
N GLY A 55 2.64 5.63 7.27
CA GLY A 55 3.08 6.67 6.34
C GLY A 55 4.60 6.75 6.22
N LYS A 56 5.32 6.66 7.34
CA LYS A 56 6.80 6.63 7.36
C LYS A 56 7.33 5.44 6.57
N GLU A 57 6.82 4.24 6.84
CA GLU A 57 7.27 3.02 6.17
C GLU A 57 7.07 3.09 4.65
N TYR A 58 5.88 3.51 4.21
CA TYR A 58 5.57 3.59 2.78
C TYR A 58 6.34 4.72 2.08
N SER A 59 6.61 5.83 2.79
CA SER A 59 7.44 6.92 2.24
C SER A 59 8.87 6.48 1.96
N LEU A 60 9.47 5.64 2.81
CA LEU A 60 10.81 5.07 2.59
C LEU A 60 10.89 4.22 1.31
N GLN A 61 9.75 3.73 0.83
CA GLN A 61 9.64 2.89 -0.36
C GLN A 61 9.17 3.68 -1.59
N GLY A 62 9.22 5.01 -1.52
CA GLY A 62 8.83 5.87 -2.64
C GLY A 62 7.32 5.90 -2.89
N VAL A 63 6.50 5.70 -1.85
CA VAL A 63 5.04 5.88 -1.95
C VAL A 63 4.64 7.22 -1.35
N HIS A 64 3.86 7.99 -2.09
CA HIS A 64 3.27 9.25 -1.67
C HIS A 64 1.82 9.06 -1.23
N PHE A 65 1.45 9.55 -0.04
CA PHE A 65 0.06 9.51 0.44
C PHE A 65 -0.72 10.70 -0.14
N ASP A 66 -1.63 10.42 -1.07
CA ASP A 66 -2.41 11.44 -1.78
C ASP A 66 -3.59 11.94 -0.94
N LYS A 67 -4.25 11.02 -0.22
CA LYS A 67 -5.46 11.32 0.55
C LYS A 67 -5.63 10.36 1.70
N VAL A 68 -6.05 10.89 2.85
CA VAL A 68 -6.49 10.09 4.01
C VAL A 68 -7.98 10.32 4.22
N LEU A 69 -8.73 9.23 4.30
CA LEU A 69 -10.12 9.17 4.72
C LEU A 69 -10.17 8.65 6.15
N VAL A 70 -11.06 9.22 6.94
CA VAL A 70 -11.16 8.96 8.38
C VAL A 70 -12.61 8.62 8.72
N ASP A 71 -12.82 7.51 9.41
CA ASP A 71 -14.13 7.09 9.93
C ASP A 71 -13.97 6.49 11.32
N GLY A 72 -14.51 7.16 12.34
CA GLY A 72 -14.30 6.80 13.74
C GLY A 72 -12.80 6.75 14.08
N ASP A 73 -12.30 5.61 14.53
CA ASP A 73 -10.88 5.38 14.81
C ASP A 73 -10.11 4.78 13.63
N TRP A 74 -10.78 4.51 12.53
CA TRP A 74 -10.21 3.87 11.36
C TRP A 74 -9.86 4.90 10.28
N THR A 75 -8.89 4.53 9.47
CA THR A 75 -8.42 5.30 8.34
C THR A 75 -8.28 4.43 7.10
N ALA A 76 -8.50 5.06 5.95
CA ALA A 76 -8.14 4.53 4.64
C ALA A 76 -7.28 5.56 3.91
N VAL A 77 -6.24 5.11 3.24
CA VAL A 77 -5.26 5.94 2.55
C VAL A 77 -5.31 5.62 1.06
N LEU A 78 -5.47 6.64 0.23
CA LEU A 78 -5.11 6.60 -1.18
C LEU A 78 -3.67 7.07 -1.32
N ALA A 79 -2.85 6.29 -1.99
CA ALA A 79 -1.45 6.59 -2.21
C ALA A 79 -1.01 6.24 -3.64
N THR A 80 0.14 6.78 -4.04
CA THR A 80 0.76 6.60 -5.35
C THR A 80 2.19 6.12 -5.18
N LYS A 81 2.57 5.05 -5.89
CA LYS A 81 3.98 4.67 -6.03
C LYS A 81 4.66 5.63 -7.00
N ASN A 82 5.71 6.30 -6.55
CA ASN A 82 6.48 7.21 -7.39
C ASN A 82 7.05 6.46 -8.60
N VAL A 83 7.12 7.15 -9.73
CA VAL A 83 7.85 6.64 -10.89
C VAL A 83 9.34 6.62 -10.51
N ALA A 84 9.99 5.48 -10.65
CA ALA A 84 11.43 5.42 -10.50
C ALA A 84 12.03 6.43 -11.50
N THR A 85 12.71 7.45 -10.99
CA THR A 85 13.53 8.31 -11.85
C THR A 85 14.69 7.47 -12.32
N ASP A 86 14.69 7.11 -13.60
CA ASP A 86 15.88 6.57 -14.26
C ASP A 86 17.03 7.55 -14.01
N GLY A 87 18.07 7.07 -13.33
CA GLY A 87 19.30 7.82 -13.08
C GLY A 87 20.18 7.89 -14.32
#